data_AF-I7C685-F1
#
_entry.id   AF-I7C685-F1
#
_cell.length_a   1.000
_cell.length_b   1.000
_cell.length_c   1.000
_cell.angle_alpha   90.00
_cell.angle_beta   90.00
_cell.angle_gamma   90.00
#
_symmetry.space_group_name_H-M   'P 1'
#
loop_
_entity.id
_entity.type
_entity.pdbx_description
1 polymer ?
#
loop_
_entity_poly.entity_id
_entity_poly.type
_entity_poly.pdbx_seq_one_letter_code
_entity_poly.pdbx_strand_id
1 'polypeptide(L)' 'MSATDLPKKLDELLGSGMTYKAIAERAKCDVSTVFRIRNGQISNPSYVAGTAIDQMHAELTKNGKQSLKKSAA' A
#
# COMPACT_ATOMS: atom_id res chain seq x y z
N MET A 1 -4.54 9.76 -12.67
CA MET A 1 -3.89 9.80 -11.34
C MET A 1 -4.97 10.06 -10.31
N SER A 2 -5.74 9.03 -9.94
CA SER A 2 -6.92 9.19 -9.08
C SER A 2 -6.53 8.82 -7.66
N ALA A 3 -6.49 9.81 -6.77
CA ALA A 3 -6.29 9.64 -5.31
C ALA A 3 -7.42 8.83 -4.63
N THR A 4 -8.43 8.40 -5.40
CA THR A 4 -9.67 7.74 -4.95
C THR A 4 -9.51 6.27 -4.56
N ASP A 5 -8.39 5.61 -4.89
CA ASP A 5 -8.23 4.17 -4.62
C ASP A 5 -7.16 3.85 -3.55
N LEU A 6 -6.60 4.85 -2.88
CA LEU A 6 -5.65 4.65 -1.78
C LEU A 6 -6.18 3.72 -0.67
N PRO A 7 -7.45 3.83 -0.22
CA PRO A 7 -8.04 2.88 0.73
C PRO A 7 -7.96 1.43 0.24
N LYS A 8 -8.32 1.18 -1.02
CA LYS A 8 -8.32 -0.17 -1.61
C LYS A 8 -6.90 -0.72 -1.74
N LYS A 9 -5.95 0.11 -2.17
CA LYS A 9 -4.53 -0.29 -2.26
C LYS A 9 -3.98 -0.68 -0.90
N LEU A 10 -4.36 0.04 0.16
CA LEU A 10 -4.00 -0.32 1.53
C LEU A 10 -4.63 -1.65 1.96
N ASP A 11 -5.90 -1.89 1.66
CA ASP A 11 -6.54 -3.18 1.94
C ASP A 11 -5.82 -4.35 1.23
N GLU A 12 -5.41 -4.16 -0.03
CA GLU A 12 -4.65 -5.18 -0.76
C GLU A 12 -3.24 -5.41 -0.17
N LEU A 13 -2.55 -4.34 0.23
CA LEU A 13 -1.25 -4.45 0.91
C LEU A 13 -1.38 -5.18 2.25
N LEU A 14 -2.41 -4.87 3.04
CA LEU A 14 -2.69 -5.57 4.30
C LEU A 14 -3.09 -7.02 4.05
N GLY A 15 -3.91 -7.29 3.03
CA GLY A 15 -4.29 -8.64 2.59
C GLY A 15 -3.11 -9.48 2.10
N SER A 16 -2.03 -8.84 1.64
CA SER A 16 -0.78 -9.52 1.28
C SER A 16 0.10 -9.91 2.48
N GLY A 17 -0.30 -9.55 3.70
CA GLY A 17 0.46 -9.80 4.92
C GLY A 17 1.36 -8.63 5.37
N MET A 18 1.30 -7.46 4.73
CA MET A 18 1.96 -6.28 5.28
C MET A 18 1.21 -5.77 6.51
N THR A 19 1.95 -5.18 7.44
CA THR A 19 1.36 -4.55 8.63
C THR A 19 1.23 -3.04 8.42
N TYR A 20 0.30 -2.42 9.15
CA TYR A 20 0.18 -0.96 9.18
C TYR A 20 1.51 -0.27 9.51
N LYS A 21 2.31 -0.85 10.40
CA LYS A 21 3.64 -0.34 10.76
C LYS A 21 4.60 -0.35 9.58
N ALA A 22 4.68 -1.47 8.85
CA ALA A 22 5.56 -1.59 7.69
C ALA A 22 5.17 -0.60 6.57
N ILE A 23 3.87 -0.44 6.32
CA ILE A 23 3.36 0.52 5.34
C ILE A 23 3.69 1.96 5.77
N ALA A 24 3.47 2.28 7.04
CA ALA A 24 3.73 3.60 7.62
C ALA A 24 5.23 3.98 7.55
N GLU A 25 6.12 3.06 7.94
CA GLU A 25 7.58 3.24 7.86
C GLU A 25 8.01 3.52 6.42
N ARG A 26 7.48 2.76 5.45
CA ARG A 26 7.83 2.89 4.04
C ARG A 26 7.24 4.16 3.40
N ALA A 27 6.05 4.57 3.84
CA ALA A 27 5.40 5.81 3.44
C ALA A 27 5.92 7.05 4.20
N LYS A 28 6.86 6.87 5.14
CA LYS A 28 7.39 7.93 6.01
C LYS A 28 6.28 8.72 6.71
N CYS A 29 5.27 8.01 7.20
CA CYS A 29 4.14 8.59 7.91
C CYS A 29 3.83 7.79 9.18
N ASP A 30 2.94 8.31 10.02
CA ASP A 30 2.48 7.57 11.19
C ASP A 30 1.47 6.49 10.83
N VAL A 31 1.43 5.43 11.65
CA VAL A 31 0.42 4.36 11.56
C VAL A 31 -1.00 4.93 11.61
N SER A 32 -1.22 5.96 12.43
CA SER A 32 -2.50 6.67 12.52
C SER A 32 -2.89 7.36 11.20
N THR A 33 -1.90 7.81 10.42
CA THR A 33 -2.12 8.40 9.09
C THR A 33 -2.58 7.31 8.11
N VAL A 34 -1.92 6.15 8.09
CA VAL A 34 -2.34 5.00 7.27
C VAL A 34 -3.76 4.57 7.60
N PHE A 35 -4.10 4.48 8.89
CA PHE A 35 -5.45 4.14 9.34
C PHE A 35 -6.51 5.16 8.90
N ARG A 36 -6.21 6.45 9.04
CA ARG A 36 -7.12 7.54 8.61
C ARG A 36 -7.30 7.56 7.08
N ILE A 37 -6.26 7.28 6.30
CA ILE A 37 -6.35 7.15 4.84
C ILE A 37 -7.25 5.97 4.48
N ARG A 38 -7.03 4.79 5.09
CA ARG A 38 -7.84 3.60 4.87
C ARG A 38 -9.33 3.84 5.13
N ASN A 39 -9.64 4.59 6.20
CA ASN A 39 -11.02 4.95 6.54
C ASN A 39 -11.58 6.11 5.72
N GLY A 40 -10.84 6.64 4.73
CA GLY A 40 -11.27 7.78 3.91
C GLY A 40 -11.32 9.12 4.65
N GLN A 41 -10.78 9.19 5.87
CA GLN A 41 -10.75 10.40 6.71
C GLN A 41 -9.69 11.41 6.23
N ILE A 42 -8.75 10.97 5.39
CA ILE A 42 -7.78 11.83 4.72
C ILE A 42 -7.95 11.62 3.22
N SER A 43 -8.65 12.55 2.57
CA SER A 43 -8.92 12.49 1.12
C SER A 43 -7.71 12.89 0.27
N ASN A 44 -6.76 13.61 0.85
CA ASN A 44 -5.54 14.05 0.18
C ASN A 44 -4.34 13.86 1.12
N PRO A 45 -3.86 12.62 1.34
CA PRO A 45 -2.63 12.43 2.08
C PRO A 45 -1.52 13.17 1.34
N SER A 46 -0.55 13.70 2.09
CA SER A 46 0.61 14.35 1.50
C SER A 46 1.15 13.51 0.33
N TYR A 47 1.51 14.17 -0.77
CA TYR A 47 1.89 13.54 -2.05
C TYR A 47 2.87 12.36 -1.89
N VAL A 48 3.75 12.46 -0.87
CA VAL A 48 4.72 11.43 -0.47
C VAL A 48 4.04 10.11 -0.03
N ALA A 49 3.05 10.16 0.86
CA ALA A 49 2.37 8.96 1.36
C ALA A 49 1.54 8.28 0.27
N GLY A 50 0.84 9.07 -0.55
CA GLY A 50 0.10 8.54 -1.71
C GLY A 50 1.01 7.84 -2.71
N THR A 51 2.13 8.48 -3.07
CA THR A 51 3.13 7.90 -4.00
C THR A 51 3.76 6.63 -3.44
N ALA A 52 4.08 6.59 -2.14
CA ALA A 52 4.67 5.41 -1.53
C ALA A 52 3.70 4.22 -1.51
N ILE A 53 2.41 4.45 -1.19
CA ILE A 53 1.38 3.41 -1.25
C ILE A 53 1.21 2.89 -2.68
N ASP A 54 1.22 3.78 -3.66
CA ASP A 54 1.14 3.40 -5.07
C ASP A 54 2.36 2.56 -5.50
N GLN A 55 3.56 2.92 -5.06
CA GLN A 55 4.77 2.14 -5.32
C GLN A 55 4.72 0.77 -4.66
N MET A 56 4.33 0.69 -3.38
CA MET A 56 4.18 -0.57 -2.65
C MET A 56 3.16 -1.50 -3.32
N HIS A 57 2.04 -0.94 -3.76
CA HIS A 57 0.98 -1.67 -4.46
C HIS A 57 1.43 -2.15 -5.85
N ALA A 58 2.15 -1.30 -6.59
CA ALA A 58 2.75 -1.66 -7.87
C ALA A 58 3.82 -2.77 -7.72
N GLU A 59 4.61 -2.74 -6.64
CA GLU A 59 5.57 -3.82 -6.32
C GLU A 59 4.86 -5.11 -5.96
N LEU A 60 3.80 -5.05 -5.14
CA LEU A 60 3.01 -6.23 -4.78
C LEU A 60 2.39 -6.89 -6.01
N THR A 61 1.79 -6.09 -6.91
CA THR A 61 1.19 -6.61 -8.16
C THR A 61 2.24 -7.12 -9.15
N LYS A 62 3.44 -6.53 -9.19
CA LYS A 62 4.58 -7.08 -9.97
C LYS A 62 5.10 -8.39 -9.39
N ASN A 63 5.27 -8.49 -8.07
CA ASN A 63 5.76 -9.71 -7.41
C ASN A 63 4.72 -10.83 -7.42
N GLY A 64 3.42 -10.51 -7.42
CA GLY A 64 2.34 -11.50 -7.59
C GLY A 64 2.42 -12.26 -8.92
N LYS A 65 2.98 -11.65 -9.98
CA LYS A 65 3.24 -12.34 -11.26
C LYS A 65 4.53 -13.17 -11.28
N GLN A 66 5.44 -12.99 -10.32
CA GLN A 66 6.66 -13.79 -10.20
C GLN A 66 6.53 -14.96 -9.20
N SER A 67 5.63 -14.88 -8.21
CA SER A 67 5.41 -15.96 -7.25
C SER A 67 4.73 -17.21 -7.85
N LEU A 68 4.11 -17.12 -9.02
CA LEU A 68 3.51 -18.27 -9.72
C LEU A 68 4.44 -18.98 -10.71
N LYS A 69 5.74 -18.59 -10.79
CA LYS A 69 6.71 -19.19 -11.73
C LYS A 69 8.02 -19.70 -11.13
N LYS A 70 8.12 -19.93 -9.82
CA LYS A 70 9.35 -20.52 -9.26
C LYS A 70 9.13 -21.41 -8.05
N SER A 71 8.68 -22.63 -8.31
CA SER A 71 9.09 -23.84 -7.59
C SER A 71 8.68 -25.07 -8.41
N ALA A 72 9.46 -25.34 -9.44
CA ALA A 72 9.58 -26.64 -10.09
C ALA A 72 11.03 -26.77 -10.53
N ALA A 73 11.86 -27.32 -9.66
CA ALA A 73 13.19 -27.88 -9.96
C ALA A 73 13.48 -28.92 -8.88
#